data_AF-A0A1V5AAX9-F1
#
_entry.id   AF-A0A1V5AAX9-F1
#
_cell.length_a   1.000
_cell.length_b   1.000
_cell.length_c   1.000
_cell.angle_alpha   90.00
_cell.angle_beta   90.00
_cell.angle_gamma   90.00
#
_symmetry.space_group_name_H-M   'P 1'
#
loop_
_entity.id
_entity.type
_entity.pdbx_description
1 polymer ?
#
loop_
_entity_poly.entity_id
_entity_poly.type
_entity_poly.pdbx_seq_one_letter_code
_entity_poly.pdbx_strand_id
1 'polypeptide(L)'
;MNALIVAFWLMLPAYIPNNCAALFGGGTPLDLGQVFQDGRRTLGDGKTFRGTVAGTACGIIAGFLLNLLAPHAGLPSFGSGPEQAYVLVGLSLGAMAGDIVAAFFKRRLGLKRGAPLFVIDQLDFVIGSWLLTMLLAPHWFWQNFTLTIILIVLIITPILHRVTNIIGYRIGAKREPW
;
A
#
# COMPACT_ATOMS: atom_id res chain seq x y z
N MET A 1 -1.94 -0.65 -25.57
CA MET A 1 -2.69 -0.28 -24.36
C MET A 1 -1.97 0.86 -23.65
N ASN A 2 -2.69 1.83 -23.09
CA ASN A 2 -2.06 3.01 -22.48
C ASN A 2 -1.29 2.61 -21.20
N ALA A 3 0.01 2.87 -21.16
CA ALA A 3 0.88 2.52 -20.03
C ALA A 3 0.44 3.14 -18.71
N LEU A 4 -0.21 4.31 -18.75
CA LEU A 4 -0.77 4.96 -17.57
C LEU A 4 -1.92 4.14 -16.96
N ILE A 5 -2.81 3.63 -17.81
CA ILE A 5 -3.94 2.80 -17.37
C ILE A 5 -3.42 1.49 -16.76
N VAL A 6 -2.41 0.88 -17.40
CA VAL A 6 -1.79 -0.36 -16.90
C VAL A 6 -1.10 -0.13 -15.56
N ALA A 7 -0.32 0.94 -15.41
CA ALA A 7 0.35 1.27 -14.16
C ALA A 7 -0.64 1.49 -13.01
N PHE A 8 -1.73 2.20 -13.27
CA PHE A 8 -2.79 2.39 -12.29
C PHE A 8 -3.45 1.05 -11.94
N TRP A 9 -3.83 0.26 -12.95
CA TRP A 9 -4.46 -1.04 -12.80
C TRP A 9 -3.65 -2.00 -11.93
N LEU A 10 -2.37 -2.19 -12.25
CA LEU A 10 -1.47 -3.11 -11.55
C LEU A 10 -1.27 -2.75 -10.06
N MET A 11 -1.39 -1.46 -9.72
CA MET A 11 -1.20 -0.98 -8.35
C MET A 11 -2.50 -0.91 -7.52
N LEU A 12 -3.67 -1.10 -8.13
CA LEU A 12 -4.95 -1.02 -7.41
C LEU A 12 -5.03 -1.94 -6.18
N PRO A 13 -4.60 -3.22 -6.22
CA PRO A 13 -4.59 -4.07 -5.03
C PRO A 13 -3.70 -3.54 -3.90
N ALA A 14 -2.70 -2.70 -4.21
CA ALA A 14 -1.80 -2.07 -3.25
C ALA A 14 -2.28 -0.68 -2.78
N TYR A 15 -3.15 0.02 -3.52
CA TYR A 15 -3.73 1.31 -3.12
C TYR A 15 -4.89 1.18 -2.12
N ILE A 16 -5.50 0.01 -2.02
CA ILE A 16 -6.68 -0.25 -1.18
C ILE A 16 -6.33 -0.57 0.29
N PRO A 17 -5.31 -1.39 0.63
CA PRO A 17 -5.07 -1.88 1.98
C PRO A 17 -5.01 -0.81 3.06
N ASN A 18 -4.24 0.27 2.86
CA ASN A 18 -4.07 1.32 3.86
C ASN A 18 -5.37 2.05 4.19
N ASN A 19 -6.22 2.29 3.19
CA ASN A 19 -7.53 2.91 3.38
C ASN A 19 -8.48 1.98 4.14
N CYS A 20 -8.49 0.69 3.81
CA CYS A 20 -9.28 -0.31 4.52
C CYS A 20 -8.80 -0.52 5.96
N ALA A 21 -7.48 -0.48 6.19
CA ALA A 21 -6.91 -0.51 7.54
C ALA A 21 -7.33 0.72 8.36
N ALA A 22 -7.46 1.90 7.74
CA ALA A 22 -7.96 3.10 8.42
C ALA A 22 -9.46 3.03 8.76
N LEU A 23 -10.27 2.41 7.89
CA LEU A 23 -11.72 2.30 8.06
C LEU A 23 -12.15 1.16 8.99
N PHE A 24 -11.54 -0.01 8.85
CA PHE A 24 -11.93 -1.24 9.55
C PHE A 24 -10.92 -1.68 10.62
N GLY A 25 -9.74 -1.05 10.67
CA GLY A 25 -8.71 -1.35 11.66
C GLY A 25 -8.96 -0.72 13.02
N GLY A 26 -7.89 -0.55 13.80
CA GLY A 26 -7.96 -0.15 15.21
C GLY A 26 -7.81 -1.36 16.16
N GLY A 27 -8.04 -1.13 17.45
CA GLY A 27 -7.81 -2.15 18.47
C GLY A 27 -6.33 -2.30 18.82
N THR A 28 -5.88 -3.53 19.04
CA THR A 28 -4.55 -3.83 19.58
C THR A 28 -3.42 -3.36 18.65
N PRO A 29 -2.52 -2.47 19.13
CA PRO A 29 -1.33 -2.07 18.40
C PRO A 29 -0.42 -3.26 18.09
N LEU A 30 0.19 -3.27 16.91
CA LEU A 30 1.16 -4.31 16.49
C LEU A 30 2.37 -4.37 17.41
N ASP A 31 2.80 -3.24 17.96
CA ASP A 31 3.93 -3.19 18.88
C ASP A 31 3.55 -3.52 20.33
N LEU A 32 2.28 -3.83 20.62
CA LEU A 32 1.80 -4.10 21.99
C LEU A 32 2.14 -3.01 23.02
N GLY A 33 2.36 -1.76 22.57
CA GLY A 33 2.80 -0.67 23.45
C GLY A 33 4.31 -0.65 23.73
N GLN A 34 5.10 -1.55 23.14
CA GLN A 34 6.54 -1.64 23.36
C GLN A 34 7.28 -0.38 22.96
N VAL A 35 8.33 -0.10 23.73
CA VAL A 35 9.27 0.99 23.53
C VAL A 35 10.58 0.40 23.03
N PHE A 36 11.12 0.97 21.96
CA PHE A 36 12.38 0.57 21.38
C PHE A 36 13.55 1.14 22.19
N GLN A 37 14.78 0.68 21.92
CA GLN A 37 15.98 1.05 22.69
C GLN A 37 16.24 2.58 22.75
N ASP A 38 15.68 3.34 21.81
CA ASP A 38 15.77 4.81 21.75
C ASP A 38 14.74 5.54 22.64
N GLY A 39 14.01 4.83 23.49
CA GLY A 39 13.00 5.39 24.40
C GLY A 39 11.69 5.80 23.73
N ARG A 40 11.52 5.49 22.44
CA ARG A 40 10.30 5.80 21.67
C ARG A 40 9.52 4.53 21.34
N ARG A 41 8.21 4.64 21.15
CA ARG A 41 7.36 3.53 20.69
C ARG A 41 7.96 2.83 19.46
N THR A 42 7.84 1.51 19.36
CA THR A 42 8.39 0.76 18.21
C THR A 42 7.70 1.18 16.91
N LEU A 43 6.36 1.22 16.90
CA LEU A 43 5.54 1.63 15.75
C LEU A 43 4.60 2.78 16.10
N GLY A 44 3.92 2.66 17.25
CA GLY A 44 2.83 3.53 17.68
C GLY A 44 1.44 2.99 17.33
N ASP A 45 0.40 3.56 17.95
CA ASP A 45 -0.98 3.04 17.95
C ASP A 45 -1.70 3.10 16.59
N GLY A 46 -1.04 3.62 15.55
CA GLY A 46 -1.59 3.67 14.20
C GLY A 46 -1.51 2.34 13.45
N LYS A 47 -0.64 1.42 13.88
CA LYS A 47 -0.46 0.11 13.24
C LYS A 47 -1.03 -0.96 14.15
N THR A 48 -2.07 -1.65 13.70
CA THR A 48 -2.87 -2.57 14.53
C THR A 48 -3.03 -3.92 13.84
N PHE A 49 -3.15 -5.00 14.62
CA PHE A 49 -3.36 -6.34 14.05
C PHE A 49 -4.61 -6.39 13.18
N ARG A 50 -5.74 -5.87 13.67
CA ARG A 50 -6.99 -5.82 12.92
C ARG A 50 -6.86 -5.00 11.65
N GLY A 51 -6.18 -3.84 11.71
CA GLY A 51 -5.94 -3.00 10.54
C GLY A 51 -5.11 -3.72 9.47
N THR A 52 -4.04 -4.40 9.85
CA THR A 52 -3.21 -5.18 8.92
C THR A 52 -3.99 -6.30 8.26
N VAL A 53 -4.71 -7.10 9.04
CA VAL A 53 -5.51 -8.21 8.50
C VAL A 53 -6.62 -7.70 7.58
N ALA A 54 -7.39 -6.70 8.03
CA ALA A 54 -8.49 -6.14 7.23
C ALA A 54 -7.98 -5.46 5.95
N GLY A 55 -6.90 -4.67 6.04
CA GLY A 55 -6.28 -4.02 4.89
C GLY A 55 -5.81 -5.02 3.85
N THR A 56 -5.02 -6.02 4.27
CA THR A 56 -4.55 -7.08 3.38
C THR A 56 -5.71 -7.87 2.76
N ALA A 57 -6.73 -8.24 3.54
CA ALA A 57 -7.89 -8.95 3.03
C ALA A 57 -8.65 -8.12 1.97
N CYS A 58 -8.89 -6.83 2.21
CA CYS A 58 -9.54 -5.97 1.23
C CYS A 58 -8.74 -5.83 -0.07
N GLY A 59 -7.41 -5.70 0.02
CA GLY A 59 -6.55 -5.68 -1.18
C GLY A 59 -6.62 -6.98 -1.98
N ILE A 60 -6.60 -8.13 -1.30
CA ILE A 60 -6.72 -9.44 -1.96
C ILE A 60 -8.09 -9.60 -2.63
N ILE A 61 -9.18 -9.27 -1.93
CA ILE A 61 -10.54 -9.34 -2.49
C ILE A 61 -10.66 -8.44 -3.72
N ALA A 62 -10.18 -7.21 -3.63
CA ALA A 62 -10.18 -6.29 -4.77
C ALA A 62 -9.35 -6.84 -5.93
N GLY A 63 -8.18 -7.40 -5.67
CA GLY A 63 -7.33 -8.03 -6.68
C GLY A 63 -7.99 -9.22 -7.38
N PHE A 64 -8.76 -10.05 -6.65
CA PHE A 64 -9.56 -11.11 -7.26
C PHE A 64 -10.62 -10.53 -8.20
N LEU A 65 -11.37 -9.51 -7.77
CA LEU A 65 -12.37 -8.85 -8.60
C LEU A 65 -11.74 -8.22 -9.85
N LEU A 66 -10.59 -7.56 -9.71
CA LEU A 66 -9.85 -7.00 -10.83
C LEU A 66 -9.39 -8.10 -11.79
N ASN A 67 -8.91 -9.24 -11.28
CA ASN A 67 -8.47 -10.34 -12.13
C ASN A 67 -9.61 -10.96 -12.96
N LEU A 68 -10.84 -11.00 -12.40
CA LEU A 68 -12.03 -11.43 -13.15
C LEU A 68 -12.38 -10.46 -14.28
N LEU A 69 -12.14 -9.16 -14.07
CA LEU A 69 -12.44 -8.11 -15.05
C LEU A 69 -11.32 -7.94 -16.10
N ALA A 70 -10.10 -8.40 -15.80
CA ALA A 70 -8.91 -8.19 -16.63
C ALA A 70 -9.10 -8.63 -18.10
N PRO A 71 -9.65 -9.83 -18.40
CA PRO A 71 -9.84 -10.27 -19.79
C PRO A 71 -10.84 -9.39 -20.56
N HIS A 72 -11.90 -8.92 -19.89
CA HIS A 72 -12.93 -8.09 -20.50
C HIS A 72 -12.45 -6.64 -20.75
N ALA A 73 -11.54 -6.15 -19.91
CA ALA A 73 -10.94 -4.84 -20.05
C ALA A 73 -9.69 -4.83 -20.95
N GLY A 74 -9.22 -6.01 -21.38
CA GLY A 74 -7.96 -6.18 -22.09
C GLY A 74 -6.73 -5.84 -21.25
N LEU A 75 -6.85 -5.82 -19.92
CA LEU A 75 -5.81 -5.42 -18.97
C LEU A 75 -5.03 -6.64 -18.44
N PRO A 76 -3.82 -6.45 -17.88
CA PRO A 76 -3.04 -7.57 -17.37
C PRO A 76 -3.75 -8.31 -16.23
N SER A 77 -3.65 -9.64 -16.26
CA SER A 77 -4.10 -10.50 -15.17
C SER A 77 -3.14 -10.43 -13.98
N PHE A 78 -3.65 -10.66 -12.77
CA PHE A 78 -2.89 -10.79 -11.53
C PHE A 78 -2.44 -12.25 -11.30
N GLY A 79 -2.12 -12.98 -12.37
CA GLY A 79 -1.73 -14.39 -12.34
C GLY A 79 -2.92 -15.33 -12.47
N SER A 80 -2.62 -16.62 -12.52
CA SER A 80 -3.61 -17.70 -12.59
C SER A 80 -3.24 -18.86 -11.67
N GLY A 81 -4.24 -19.63 -11.24
CA GLY A 81 -4.02 -20.74 -10.30
C GLY A 81 -3.32 -20.29 -9.01
N PRO A 82 -2.35 -21.05 -8.48
CA PRO A 82 -1.63 -20.71 -7.24
C PRO A 82 -0.84 -19.39 -7.32
N GLU A 83 -0.32 -19.02 -8.49
CA GLU A 83 0.47 -17.78 -8.66
C GLU A 83 -0.36 -16.54 -8.30
N GLN A 84 -1.66 -16.56 -8.60
CA GLN A 84 -2.56 -15.46 -8.27
C GLN A 84 -2.55 -15.14 -6.78
N ALA A 85 -2.53 -16.15 -5.91
CA ALA A 85 -2.47 -15.95 -4.47
C ALA A 85 -1.17 -15.23 -4.07
N TYR A 86 -0.03 -15.64 -4.64
CA TYR A 86 1.27 -15.02 -4.36
C TYR A 86 1.34 -13.56 -4.83
N VAL A 87 0.81 -13.26 -6.01
CA VAL A 87 0.74 -11.88 -6.53
C VAL A 87 -0.12 -11.01 -5.62
N LEU A 88 -1.34 -11.47 -5.30
CA LEU A 88 -2.28 -10.67 -4.50
C LEU A 88 -1.85 -10.48 -3.06
N VAL A 89 -1.25 -11.52 -2.44
CA VAL A 89 -0.60 -11.40 -1.13
C VAL A 89 0.59 -10.47 -1.21
N GLY A 90 1.45 -10.60 -2.23
CA GLY A 90 2.61 -9.74 -2.44
C GLY A 90 2.25 -8.27 -2.50
N LEU A 91 1.27 -7.92 -3.33
CA LEU A 91 0.80 -6.54 -3.48
C LEU A 91 0.11 -6.04 -2.19
N SER A 92 -0.79 -6.82 -1.61
CA SER A 92 -1.66 -6.33 -0.52
C SER A 92 -0.98 -6.36 0.84
N LEU A 93 -0.29 -7.45 1.18
CA LEU A 93 0.47 -7.54 2.43
C LEU A 93 1.75 -6.71 2.34
N GLY A 94 2.37 -6.63 1.16
CA GLY A 94 3.54 -5.79 0.94
C GLY A 94 3.23 -4.31 1.15
N ALA A 95 2.07 -3.83 0.70
CA ALA A 95 1.60 -2.48 0.99
C ALA A 95 1.54 -2.20 2.50
N MET A 96 0.89 -3.09 3.26
CA MET A 96 0.80 -2.97 4.72
C MET A 96 2.18 -3.04 5.38
N ALA A 97 3.06 -3.94 4.91
CA ALA A 97 4.42 -4.10 5.44
C ALA A 97 5.26 -2.84 5.20
N GLY A 98 5.20 -2.25 4.01
CA GLY A 98 5.89 -1.00 3.68
C GLY A 98 5.48 0.14 4.62
N ASP A 99 4.18 0.32 4.82
CA ASP A 99 3.62 1.32 5.73
C ASP A 99 3.97 1.06 7.22
N ILE A 100 4.06 -0.21 7.65
CA ILE A 100 4.56 -0.57 8.99
C ILE A 100 6.05 -0.23 9.14
N VAL A 101 6.87 -0.56 8.14
CA VAL A 101 8.31 -0.25 8.12
C VAL A 101 8.53 1.26 8.15
N ALA A 102 7.79 2.03 7.36
CA ALA A 102 7.85 3.49 7.40
C ALA A 102 7.46 4.03 8.78
N ALA A 103 6.43 3.48 9.42
CA ALA A 103 6.06 3.87 10.78
C ALA A 103 7.17 3.59 11.81
N PHE A 104 7.87 2.47 11.70
CA PHE A 104 9.04 2.18 12.53
C PHE A 104 10.10 3.27 12.37
N PHE A 105 10.52 3.57 11.13
CA PHE A 105 11.54 4.59 10.86
C PHE A 105 11.11 5.99 11.31
N LYS A 106 9.83 6.34 11.14
CA LYS A 106 9.28 7.61 11.64
C LYS A 106 9.47 7.74 13.16
N ARG A 107 9.30 6.66 13.94
CA ARG A 107 9.57 6.68 15.38
C ARG A 107 11.07 6.86 15.66
N ARG A 108 11.95 6.21 14.90
CA ARG A 108 13.42 6.37 15.02
C ARG A 108 13.90 7.80 14.69
N LEU A 109 13.19 8.49 13.80
CA LEU A 109 13.41 9.91 13.48
C LEU A 109 12.80 10.88 14.51
N GLY A 110 12.16 10.38 15.57
CA GLY A 110 11.51 11.21 16.59
C GLY A 110 10.17 11.81 16.16
N LEU A 111 9.64 11.43 14.99
CA LEU A 111 8.36 11.92 14.51
C LEU A 111 7.22 11.28 15.32
N LYS A 112 6.31 12.11 15.82
CA LYS A 112 5.10 11.64 16.52
C LYS A 112 4.15 10.91 15.57
N ARG A 113 3.21 10.14 16.11
CA ARG A 113 2.14 9.52 15.31
C ARG A 113 1.41 10.61 14.51
N GLY A 114 1.17 10.35 13.23
CA GLY A 114 0.47 11.27 12.34
C GLY A 114 1.34 12.40 11.79
N ALA A 115 2.58 12.57 12.26
CA ALA A 115 3.49 13.53 11.65
C ALA A 115 3.82 13.10 10.21
N PRO A 116 3.77 14.02 9.22
CA PRO A 116 4.08 13.69 7.84
C PRO A 116 5.57 13.44 7.65
N LEU A 117 5.91 12.46 6.82
CA LEU A 117 7.25 12.26 6.27
C LEU A 117 7.13 12.27 4.75
N PHE A 118 7.34 13.45 4.18
CA PHE A 118 7.13 13.72 2.75
C PHE A 118 7.94 12.75 1.88
N VAL A 119 7.40 12.40 0.71
CA VAL A 119 7.86 11.33 -0.19
C VAL A 119 7.73 9.91 0.39
N ILE A 120 8.23 9.65 1.59
CA ILE A 120 8.21 8.31 2.18
C ILE A 120 6.77 7.84 2.40
N ASP A 121 5.92 8.68 3.00
CA ASP A 121 4.50 8.35 3.24
C ASP A 121 3.69 8.14 1.93
N GLN A 122 4.25 8.47 0.77
CA GLN A 122 3.60 8.32 -0.55
C GLN A 122 4.10 7.09 -1.30
N LEU A 123 5.30 6.59 -0.98
CA LEU A 123 5.97 5.52 -1.71
C LEU A 123 6.27 4.29 -0.86
N ASP A 124 6.13 4.37 0.46
CA ASP A 124 6.39 3.28 1.40
C ASP A 124 5.63 2.00 1.06
N PHE A 125 4.31 2.09 0.87
CA PHE A 125 3.46 0.97 0.52
C PHE A 125 3.74 0.49 -0.91
N VAL A 126 4.12 1.38 -1.84
CA VAL A 126 4.51 0.99 -3.21
C VAL A 126 5.74 0.10 -3.17
N ILE A 127 6.78 0.57 -2.46
CA ILE A 127 8.04 -0.15 -2.31
C ILE A 127 7.80 -1.48 -1.58
N GLY A 128 7.02 -1.47 -0.49
CA GLY A 128 6.69 -2.70 0.23
C GLY A 128 5.96 -3.73 -0.63
N SER A 129 4.99 -3.27 -1.43
CA SER A 129 4.24 -4.10 -2.39
C SER A 129 5.17 -4.73 -3.43
N TRP A 130 6.04 -3.92 -4.03
CA TRP A 130 6.98 -4.39 -5.03
C TRP A 130 7.98 -5.38 -4.46
N LEU A 131 8.61 -5.08 -3.33
CA LEU A 131 9.60 -5.97 -2.72
C LEU A 131 8.99 -7.33 -2.36
N LEU A 132 7.80 -7.35 -1.76
CA LEU A 132 7.17 -8.61 -1.40
C LEU A 132 6.65 -9.36 -2.64
N THR A 133 6.15 -8.67 -3.66
CA THR A 133 5.71 -9.30 -4.91
C THR A 133 6.90 -9.85 -5.70
N MET A 134 8.03 -9.15 -5.74
CA MET A 134 9.28 -9.66 -6.32
C MET A 134 9.75 -10.94 -5.61
N LEU A 135 9.55 -11.04 -4.30
CA LEU A 135 9.91 -12.23 -3.53
C LEU A 135 8.96 -13.41 -3.80
N LEU A 136 7.65 -13.17 -3.81
CA LEU A 136 6.63 -14.22 -3.88
C LEU A 136 6.28 -14.64 -5.32
N ALA A 137 6.32 -13.72 -6.27
CA ALA A 137 5.95 -13.91 -7.67
C ALA A 137 6.89 -13.13 -8.62
N PRO A 138 8.21 -13.45 -8.62
CA PRO A 138 9.22 -12.68 -9.36
C PRO A 138 8.94 -12.63 -10.86
N HIS A 139 8.52 -13.75 -11.46
CA HIS A 139 8.27 -13.82 -12.90
C HIS A 139 7.14 -12.89 -13.32
N TRP A 140 6.00 -12.97 -12.64
CA TRP A 140 4.86 -12.08 -12.86
C TRP A 140 5.24 -10.61 -12.64
N PHE A 141 6.02 -10.31 -11.59
CA PHE A 141 6.46 -8.94 -11.32
C PHE A 141 7.24 -8.35 -12.51
N TRP A 142 8.30 -9.02 -12.96
CA TRP A 142 9.18 -8.49 -14.00
C TRP A 142 8.52 -8.46 -15.38
N GLN A 143 7.48 -9.27 -15.61
CA GLN A 143 6.66 -9.19 -16.83
C GLN A 143 5.75 -7.95 -16.86
N ASN A 144 5.22 -7.54 -15.71
CA ASN A 144 4.21 -6.49 -15.63
C ASN A 144 4.78 -5.11 -15.29
N PHE A 145 5.79 -5.06 -14.40
CA PHE A 145 6.45 -3.82 -13.97
C PHE A 145 7.69 -3.54 -14.80
N THR A 146 7.48 -3.20 -16.08
CA THR A 146 8.56 -2.69 -16.93
C THR A 146 9.10 -1.35 -16.39
N LEU A 147 10.29 -0.94 -16.83
CA LEU A 147 10.87 0.34 -16.43
C LEU A 147 9.90 1.51 -16.63
N THR A 148 9.17 1.53 -17.75
CA THR A 148 8.15 2.55 -18.02
C THR A 148 7.01 2.52 -17.00
N ILE A 149 6.50 1.34 -16.65
CA ILE A 149 5.43 1.21 -15.65
C ILE A 149 5.92 1.65 -14.27
N ILE A 150 7.13 1.23 -13.87
CA ILE A 150 7.75 1.64 -12.60
C ILE A 150 7.85 3.17 -12.52
N LEU A 151 8.41 3.82 -13.55
CA LEU A 151 8.53 5.28 -13.58
C LEU A 151 7.18 5.97 -13.51
N ILE A 152 6.17 5.46 -14.22
CA ILE A 152 4.81 6.00 -14.14
C ILE A 152 4.28 5.87 -12.72
N VAL A 153 4.36 4.70 -12.08
CA VAL A 153 3.87 4.50 -10.70
C VAL A 153 4.55 5.46 -9.73
N LEU A 154 5.86 5.64 -9.82
CA LEU A 154 6.62 6.56 -8.95
C LEU A 154 6.20 8.03 -9.11
N ILE A 155 5.74 8.43 -10.30
CA ILE A 155 5.26 9.79 -10.57
C ILE A 155 3.80 9.95 -10.15
N ILE A 156 2.92 9.01 -10.53
CA ILE A 156 1.48 9.15 -10.30
C ILE A 156 1.11 8.97 -8.84
N THR A 157 1.84 8.15 -8.07
CA THR A 157 1.45 7.84 -6.69
C THR A 157 1.49 9.08 -5.80
N PRO A 158 2.59 9.88 -5.77
CA PRO A 158 2.61 11.18 -5.11
C PRO A 158 1.46 12.12 -5.50
N ILE A 159 1.14 12.17 -6.81
CA ILE A 159 0.08 13.03 -7.35
C ILE A 159 -1.29 12.57 -6.83
N LEU A 160 -1.59 11.27 -6.90
CA LEU A 160 -2.83 10.69 -6.41
C LEU A 160 -2.98 10.92 -4.90
N HIS A 161 -1.90 10.77 -4.14
CA HIS A 161 -1.88 11.06 -2.71
C HIS A 161 -2.23 12.53 -2.43
N ARG A 162 -1.63 13.45 -3.18
CA ARG A 162 -1.93 14.89 -3.06
C ARG A 162 -3.39 15.21 -3.40
N VAL A 163 -3.90 14.65 -4.49
CA VAL A 163 -5.28 14.87 -4.94
C VAL A 163 -6.28 14.36 -3.90
N THR A 164 -6.08 13.15 -3.39
CA THR A 164 -6.95 12.56 -2.35
C THR A 164 -6.91 13.36 -1.05
N ASN A 165 -5.75 13.88 -0.65
CA ASN A 165 -5.63 14.79 0.51
C ASN A 165 -6.39 16.11 0.31
N ILE A 166 -6.27 16.73 -0.87
CA ILE A 166 -6.99 17.96 -1.21
C ILE A 166 -8.51 17.74 -1.21
N ILE A 167 -8.98 16.64 -1.80
CA ILE A 167 -10.41 16.29 -1.80
C ILE A 167 -10.89 16.09 -0.36
N GLY A 168 -10.16 15.30 0.43
CA GLY A 168 -10.46 15.05 1.84
C GLY A 168 -10.54 16.35 2.66
N TYR A 169 -9.65 17.31 2.40
CA TYR A 169 -9.70 18.62 3.03
C TYR A 169 -10.93 19.43 2.60
N ARG A 170 -11.24 19.47 1.30
CA ARG A 170 -12.39 20.24 0.78
C ARG A 170 -13.74 19.72 1.29
N ILE A 171 -13.87 18.42 1.53
CA ILE A 171 -15.10 17.82 2.08
C ILE A 171 -15.13 17.80 3.62
N GLY A 172 -14.13 18.39 4.28
CA GLY A 172 -14.02 18.43 5.74
C GLY A 172 -13.63 17.12 6.42
N ALA A 173 -13.28 16.07 5.64
CA ALA A 173 -12.82 14.78 6.17
C ALA A 173 -11.37 14.83 6.67
N LYS A 174 -10.56 15.78 6.20
CA LYS A 174 -9.20 16.05 6.67
C LYS A 174 -9.04 17.50 7.12
N ARG A 175 -8.19 17.70 8.14
CA ARG A 175 -7.88 19.03 8.67
C ARG A 175 -6.84 19.78 7.82
N GLU A 176 -6.06 19.06 7.02
CA GLU A 176 -4.96 19.61 6.24
C GLU A 176 -4.95 19.03 4.81
N PRO A 177 -4.61 19.83 3.78
CA PRO A 177 -4.64 19.42 2.37
C PRO A 177 -3.37 18.74 1.87
N TRP A 178 -2.37 18.51 2.72
CA TRP A 178 -1.07 17.94 2.33
C TRP A 178 -0.92 16.47 2.68
#